data_AF-A0A7K3GZZ6-F1
#
_entry.id   AF-A0A7K3GZZ6-F1
#
_cell.length_a   1.000
_cell.length_b   1.000
_cell.length_c   1.000
_cell.angle_alpha   90.00
_cell.angle_beta   90.00
_cell.angle_gamma   90.00
#
_symmetry.space_group_name_H-M   'P 1'
#
loop_
_entity.id
_entity.type
_entity.pdbx_description
1 polymer ?
#
loop_
_entity_poly.entity_id
_entity_poly.type
_entity_poly.pdbx_seq_one_letter_code
_entity_poly.pdbx_strand_id
1 'polypeptide(L)'
;MPTHLANGASDSRLSFWRRVREYAVPPAMIETATVRRRAGDWAGACAAAAFDVDLDLRSAARVHGHELATRVRADLRRLAPDLLRWHMPRIAPDGLLRPGLTCTLARYDGTGRDGAGAVHLVVRTPPAWAAGGQRISLALWDGHAPGAGAARHP
;
A
#
# COMPACT_ATOMS: atom_id res chain seq x y z
N MET A 1 15.93 39.34 24.71
CA MET A 1 15.56 38.94 23.34
C MET A 1 15.01 37.52 23.41
N PRO A 2 13.69 37.33 23.52
CA PRO A 2 13.11 36.03 23.85
C PRO A 2 13.05 35.13 22.60
N THR A 3 13.45 33.88 22.81
CA THR A 3 13.39 32.75 21.88
C THR A 3 11.94 32.28 21.71
N HIS A 4 11.26 32.71 20.65
CA HIS A 4 9.89 32.29 20.33
C HIS A 4 9.80 31.74 18.90
N LEU A 5 10.18 30.47 18.67
CA LEU A 5 9.87 29.73 17.43
C LEU A 5 9.62 28.21 17.63
N ALA A 6 9.36 27.72 18.84
CA ALA A 6 9.12 26.29 19.08
C ALA A 6 7.65 25.86 18.98
N ASN A 7 6.68 26.76 19.22
CA ASN A 7 5.25 26.41 19.23
C ASN A 7 4.64 26.33 17.82
N GLY A 8 4.95 27.25 16.90
CA GLY A 8 4.33 27.25 15.56
C GLY A 8 4.66 26.01 14.71
N ALA A 9 5.89 25.47 14.82
CA ALA A 9 6.29 24.24 14.14
C ALA A 9 5.67 22.98 14.78
N SER A 10 5.47 23.00 16.10
CA SER A 10 4.84 21.91 16.85
C SER A 10 3.32 21.86 16.60
N ASP A 11 2.66 23.01 16.62
CA ASP A 11 1.22 23.15 16.35
C ASP A 11 0.86 22.79 14.91
N SER A 12 1.73 23.11 13.95
CA SER A 12 1.53 22.73 12.55
C SER A 12 1.67 21.21 12.34
N ARG A 13 2.63 20.55 13.01
CA ARG A 13 2.76 19.08 12.99
C ARG A 13 1.58 18.38 13.64
N LEU A 14 1.07 18.89 14.77
CA LEU A 14 -0.11 18.34 15.44
C LEU A 14 -1.36 18.50 14.58
N SER A 15 -1.57 19.69 14.01
CA SER A 15 -2.69 19.96 13.10
C SER A 15 -2.64 19.08 11.86
N PHE A 16 -1.44 18.87 11.30
CA PHE A 16 -1.19 17.94 10.21
C PHE A 16 -1.61 16.51 10.57
N TRP A 17 -1.11 15.96 11.69
CA TRP A 17 -1.45 14.59 12.08
C TRP A 17 -2.93 14.44 12.44
N ARG A 18 -3.57 15.42 13.09
CA ARG A 18 -5.01 15.38 13.36
C ARG A 18 -5.82 15.25 12.07
N ARG A 19 -5.52 16.06 11.05
CA ARG A 19 -6.17 15.98 9.74
C ARG A 19 -5.93 14.63 9.05
N VAL A 20 -4.71 14.09 9.14
CA VAL A 20 -4.40 12.73 8.65
C VAL A 20 -5.27 11.69 9.35
N ARG A 21 -5.42 11.74 10.69
CA ARG A 21 -6.26 10.78 11.42
C ARG A 21 -7.73 10.88 11.03
N GLU A 22 -8.23 12.10 10.89
CA GLU A 22 -9.65 12.35 10.61
C GLU A 22 -10.06 11.83 9.22
N TYR A 23 -9.23 12.06 8.21
CA TYR A 23 -9.63 11.79 6.82
C TYR A 23 -8.89 10.65 6.14
N ALA A 24 -7.67 10.32 6.55
CA ALA A 24 -6.91 9.30 5.86
C ALA A 24 -7.26 7.88 6.30
N VAL A 25 -7.62 7.68 7.57
CA VAL A 25 -8.07 6.38 8.11
C VAL A 25 -9.19 6.61 9.15
N PRO A 26 -10.43 6.87 8.70
CA PRO A 26 -11.56 7.07 9.61
C PRO A 26 -11.86 5.81 10.45
N PRO A 27 -12.46 5.93 11.66
CA PRO A 27 -12.81 4.77 12.49
C PRO A 27 -13.61 3.67 11.76
N ALA A 28 -14.59 4.06 10.94
CA ALA A 28 -15.39 3.12 10.15
C ALA A 28 -14.54 2.27 9.18
N MET A 29 -13.43 2.81 8.65
CA MET A 29 -12.48 2.06 7.82
C MET A 29 -11.79 0.97 8.65
N ILE A 30 -11.30 1.31 9.84
CA ILE A 30 -10.63 0.37 10.75
C ILE A 30 -11.57 -0.76 11.14
N GLU A 31 -12.80 -0.42 11.51
CA GLU A 31 -13.84 -1.39 11.89
C GLU A 31 -14.15 -2.35 10.74
N THR A 32 -14.46 -1.80 9.55
CA THR A 32 -14.82 -2.60 8.38
C THR A 32 -13.66 -3.49 7.93
N ALA A 33 -12.46 -2.93 7.82
CA ALA A 33 -11.26 -3.68 7.45
C ALA A 33 -10.97 -4.79 8.47
N THR A 34 -11.12 -4.51 9.77
CA THR A 34 -10.89 -5.50 10.84
C THR A 34 -11.88 -6.67 10.77
N VAL A 35 -13.17 -6.40 10.55
CA VAL A 35 -14.18 -7.46 10.37
C VAL A 35 -13.82 -8.35 9.18
N ARG A 36 -13.46 -7.75 8.04
CA ARG A 36 -13.07 -8.49 6.82
C ARG A 36 -11.81 -9.34 7.03
N ARG A 37 -10.78 -8.79 7.70
CA ARG A 37 -9.57 -9.54 8.06
C ARG A 37 -9.86 -10.75 8.94
N ARG A 38 -10.71 -10.57 9.97
CA ARG A 38 -11.09 -11.66 10.88
C ARG A 38 -11.84 -12.79 10.15
N ALA A 39 -12.59 -12.46 9.10
CA ALA A 39 -13.24 -13.43 8.22
C ALA A 39 -12.29 -14.07 7.19
N GLY A 40 -11.02 -13.64 7.12
CA GLY A 40 -10.05 -14.08 6.11
C GLY A 40 -10.28 -13.49 4.71
N ASP A 41 -11.17 -12.50 4.59
CA ASP A 41 -11.49 -11.77 3.36
C ASP A 41 -10.48 -10.62 3.15
N TRP A 42 -9.27 -10.99 2.72
CA TRP A 42 -8.19 -10.01 2.47
C TRP A 42 -8.56 -8.99 1.38
N ALA A 43 -9.30 -9.41 0.36
CA ALA A 43 -9.71 -8.53 -0.74
C ALA A 43 -10.73 -7.50 -0.24
N GLY A 44 -11.73 -7.93 0.53
CA GLY A 44 -12.68 -7.03 1.18
C GLY A 44 -12.02 -6.11 2.20
N ALA A 45 -10.98 -6.57 2.92
CA ALA A 45 -10.21 -5.71 3.81
C ALA A 45 -9.44 -4.61 3.03
N CYS A 46 -8.79 -4.97 1.91
CA CYS A 46 -8.11 -4.00 1.05
C CYS A 46 -9.10 -2.98 0.46
N ALA A 47 -10.27 -3.43 -0.01
CA ALA A 47 -11.31 -2.54 -0.51
C ALA A 47 -11.82 -1.58 0.57
N ALA A 48 -12.06 -2.07 1.80
CA ALA A 48 -12.46 -1.24 2.94
C ALA A 48 -11.41 -0.16 3.26
N ALA A 49 -10.12 -0.44 3.06
CA ALA A 49 -9.02 0.50 3.27
C ALA A 49 -8.63 1.32 2.02
N ALA A 50 -9.48 1.31 0.98
CA ALA A 50 -9.28 2.05 -0.26
C ALA A 50 -7.95 1.71 -0.99
N PHE A 51 -7.61 0.42 -1.06
CA PHE A 51 -6.55 -0.10 -1.91
C PHE A 51 -7.10 -0.54 -3.27
N ASP A 52 -6.43 -0.11 -4.32
CA ASP A 52 -6.56 -0.66 -5.66
C ASP A 52 -5.76 -1.99 -5.73
N VAL A 53 -6.45 -3.13 -5.69
CA VAL A 53 -5.79 -4.44 -5.77
C VAL A 53 -5.47 -4.77 -7.23
N ASP A 54 -4.20 -4.69 -7.58
CA ASP A 54 -3.64 -5.00 -8.89
C ASP A 54 -2.79 -6.29 -8.82
N LEU A 55 -3.39 -7.36 -8.28
CA LEU A 55 -2.80 -8.69 -8.26
C LEU A 55 -3.88 -9.75 -8.44
N ASP A 56 -3.60 -10.74 -9.30
CA ASP A 56 -4.43 -11.92 -9.48
C ASP A 56 -3.64 -13.17 -9.07
N LEU A 57 -4.12 -13.83 -8.00
CA LEU A 57 -3.49 -15.05 -7.48
C LEU A 57 -3.54 -16.21 -8.48
N ARG A 58 -4.52 -16.25 -9.40
CA ARG A 58 -4.57 -17.27 -10.45
C ARG A 58 -3.47 -17.04 -11.48
N SER A 59 -3.32 -15.80 -11.93
CA SER A 59 -2.21 -15.39 -12.80
C SER A 59 -0.86 -15.63 -12.13
N ALA A 60 -0.70 -15.28 -10.85
CA ALA A 60 0.52 -15.55 -10.09
C ALA A 60 0.84 -17.05 -10.01
N ALA A 61 -0.16 -17.90 -9.80
CA ALA A 61 0.00 -19.36 -9.77
C ALA A 61 0.44 -19.95 -11.11
N ARG A 62 0.00 -19.34 -12.22
CA ARG A 62 0.37 -19.73 -13.60
C ARG A 62 1.79 -19.27 -13.97
N VAL A 63 2.17 -18.05 -13.57
CA VAL A 63 3.45 -17.44 -13.96
C VAL A 63 4.60 -17.86 -13.03
N HIS A 64 4.34 -17.90 -11.72
CA HIS A 64 5.38 -18.13 -10.70
C HIS A 64 5.19 -19.43 -9.90
N GLY A 65 4.18 -20.23 -10.23
CA GLY A 65 3.90 -21.51 -9.58
C GLY A 65 2.98 -21.42 -8.36
N HIS A 66 2.38 -22.57 -8.02
CA HIS A 66 1.37 -22.68 -6.97
C HIS A 66 1.94 -22.46 -5.56
N GLU A 67 3.20 -22.80 -5.33
CA GLU A 67 3.88 -22.58 -4.05
C GLU A 67 3.96 -21.08 -3.73
N LEU A 68 4.41 -20.26 -4.70
CA LEU A 68 4.47 -18.81 -4.53
C LEU A 68 3.07 -18.21 -4.31
N ALA A 69 2.10 -18.60 -5.14
CA ALA A 69 0.72 -18.10 -4.98
C ALA A 69 0.13 -18.45 -3.60
N THR A 70 0.48 -19.61 -3.05
CA THR A 70 0.08 -20.03 -1.70
C THR A 70 0.73 -19.17 -0.63
N ARG A 71 2.03 -18.90 -0.73
CA ARG A 71 2.76 -17.99 0.18
C ARG A 71 2.17 -16.58 0.15
N VAL A 72 1.95 -16.02 -1.06
CA VAL A 72 1.32 -14.70 -1.25
C VAL A 72 -0.07 -14.67 -0.61
N ARG A 73 -0.91 -15.69 -0.85
CA ARG A 73 -2.26 -15.75 -0.26
C ARG A 73 -2.22 -15.81 1.28
N ALA A 74 -1.26 -16.55 1.85
CA ALA A 74 -1.10 -16.63 3.29
C ALA A 74 -0.73 -15.27 3.90
N ASP A 75 0.15 -14.52 3.24
CA ASP A 75 0.56 -13.19 3.71
C ASP A 75 -0.55 -12.14 3.53
N LEU A 76 -1.30 -12.19 2.42
CA LEU A 76 -2.47 -11.34 2.22
C LEU A 76 -3.54 -11.54 3.31
N ARG A 77 -3.73 -12.77 3.80
CA ARG A 77 -4.65 -13.05 4.92
C ARG A 77 -4.19 -12.43 6.25
N ARG A 78 -2.91 -12.11 6.40
CA ARG A 78 -2.34 -11.47 7.59
C ARG A 78 -2.23 -9.95 7.44
N LEU A 79 -2.30 -9.43 6.23
CA LEU A 79 -2.21 -8.00 5.92
C LEU A 79 -3.29 -7.21 6.65
N ALA A 80 -2.88 -6.12 7.31
CA ALA A 80 -3.75 -5.09 7.88
C ALA A 80 -3.69 -3.81 7.03
N PRO A 81 -4.53 -3.68 5.99
CA PRO A 81 -4.42 -2.61 5.00
C PRO A 81 -4.75 -1.22 5.57
N ASP A 82 -5.66 -1.13 6.53
CA ASP A 82 -5.99 0.07 7.29
C ASP A 82 -4.79 0.57 8.12
N LEU A 83 -4.08 -0.34 8.79
CA LEU A 83 -2.86 -0.02 9.52
C LEU A 83 -1.71 0.35 8.58
N LEU A 84 -1.58 -0.34 7.44
CA LEU A 84 -0.57 0.01 6.44
C LEU A 84 -0.81 1.41 5.89
N ARG A 85 -2.05 1.75 5.53
CA ARG A 85 -2.44 3.08 5.05
C ARG A 85 -2.11 4.19 6.05
N TRP A 86 -2.24 3.91 7.34
CA TRP A 86 -1.84 4.84 8.40
C TRP A 86 -0.35 5.18 8.37
N HIS A 87 0.49 4.18 8.11
CA HIS A 87 1.96 4.30 8.12
C HIS A 87 2.58 4.69 6.78
N MET A 88 1.79 4.74 5.70
CA MET A 88 2.29 5.19 4.41
C MET A 88 2.85 6.62 4.51
N PRO A 89 4.00 6.92 3.88
CA PRO A 89 4.59 8.26 3.95
C PRO A 89 3.66 9.33 3.38
N ARG A 90 3.58 10.47 4.05
CA ARG A 90 2.71 11.60 3.71
C ARG A 90 3.50 12.90 3.62
N ILE A 91 3.03 13.80 2.78
CA ILE A 91 3.61 15.14 2.60
C ILE A 91 2.73 16.20 3.27
N ALA A 92 3.37 17.21 3.86
CA ALA A 92 2.70 18.38 4.40
C ALA A 92 2.36 19.38 3.27
N PRO A 93 1.35 20.25 3.45
CA PRO A 93 0.53 20.46 4.66
C PRO A 93 -0.79 19.67 4.68
N ASP A 94 -1.15 19.06 3.55
CA ASP A 94 -2.47 18.46 3.31
C ASP A 94 -2.61 17.02 3.84
N GLY A 95 -1.50 16.31 4.06
CA GLY A 95 -1.53 14.93 4.52
C GLY A 95 -1.79 13.93 3.39
N LEU A 96 -1.58 14.34 2.14
CA LEU A 96 -1.60 13.44 0.99
C LEU A 96 -0.47 12.42 1.09
N LEU A 97 -0.69 11.26 0.49
CA LEU A 97 0.35 10.25 0.35
C LEU A 97 1.49 10.80 -0.51
N ARG A 98 2.72 10.51 -0.12
CA ARG A 98 3.89 10.85 -0.93
C ARG A 98 3.77 10.14 -2.28
N PRO A 99 3.76 10.87 -3.41
CA PRO A 99 3.58 10.27 -4.73
C PRO A 99 4.82 9.49 -5.18
N GLY A 100 4.62 8.56 -6.12
CA GLY A 100 5.70 7.81 -6.78
C GLY A 100 6.45 6.83 -5.88
N LEU A 101 5.82 6.36 -4.79
CA LEU A 101 6.42 5.35 -3.92
C LEU A 101 6.21 3.95 -4.48
N THR A 102 7.21 3.10 -4.31
CA THR A 102 7.07 1.63 -4.35
C THR A 102 7.70 1.09 -3.08
N CYS A 103 6.90 0.44 -2.25
CA CYS A 103 7.32 -0.13 -0.97
C CYS A 103 7.13 -1.65 -1.01
N THR A 104 8.20 -2.40 -0.84
CA THR A 104 8.15 -3.87 -0.72
C THR A 104 7.58 -4.24 0.65
N LEU A 105 6.50 -5.00 0.66
CA LEU A 105 5.91 -5.60 1.87
C LEU A 105 6.51 -6.97 2.16
N ALA A 106 6.74 -7.77 1.13
CA ALA A 106 7.32 -9.11 1.24
C ALA A 106 8.12 -9.43 -0.03
N ARG A 107 9.15 -10.27 0.12
CA ARG A 107 9.97 -10.80 -0.98
C ARG A 107 9.84 -12.32 -0.99
N TYR A 108 9.59 -12.89 -2.17
CA TYR A 108 9.49 -14.31 -2.43
C TYR A 108 10.60 -14.69 -3.40
N ASP A 109 11.63 -15.35 -2.89
CA ASP A 109 12.67 -15.91 -3.75
C ASP A 109 12.10 -17.12 -4.53
N GLY A 110 12.50 -17.20 -5.80
CA GLY A 110 12.18 -18.34 -6.67
C GLY A 110 12.96 -19.58 -6.23
N THR A 111 12.28 -20.73 -6.19
CA THR A 111 12.89 -22.03 -5.85
C THR A 111 13.47 -22.75 -7.08
N GLY A 112 13.44 -22.10 -8.26
CA GLY A 112 13.89 -22.67 -9.53
C GLY A 112 15.41 -22.59 -9.73
N ARG A 113 15.98 -23.67 -10.27
CA ARG A 113 17.41 -23.85 -10.59
C ARG A 113 17.98 -22.81 -11.58
N ASP A 114 17.10 -22.09 -12.27
CA ASP A 114 17.43 -21.18 -13.37
C ASP A 114 17.41 -19.68 -12.98
N GLY A 115 17.43 -19.35 -11.68
CA GLY A 115 17.64 -17.97 -11.24
C GLY A 115 16.48 -17.03 -11.53
N ALA A 116 15.24 -17.52 -11.52
CA ALA A 116 14.05 -16.67 -11.60
C ALA A 116 14.13 -15.56 -10.52
N GLY A 117 14.12 -14.31 -10.97
CA GLY A 117 14.24 -13.13 -10.10
C GLY A 117 13.22 -13.15 -8.97
N ALA A 118 13.57 -12.53 -7.84
CA ALA A 118 12.68 -12.47 -6.69
C ALA A 118 11.38 -11.72 -7.04
N VAL A 119 10.24 -12.27 -6.63
CA VAL A 119 8.94 -11.63 -6.75
C VAL A 119 8.66 -10.89 -5.45
N HIS A 120 8.15 -9.67 -5.56
CA HIS A 120 7.86 -8.80 -4.43
C HIS A 120 6.36 -8.51 -4.37
N LEU A 121 5.77 -8.65 -3.19
CA LEU A 121 4.49 -8.01 -2.90
C LEU A 121 4.79 -6.55 -2.57
N VAL A 122 4.25 -5.63 -3.36
CA VAL A 122 4.54 -4.20 -3.25
C VAL A 122 3.28 -3.38 -3.07
N VAL A 123 3.45 -2.23 -2.44
CA VAL A 123 2.47 -1.16 -2.40
C VAL A 123 3.00 0.06 -3.12
N ARG A 124 2.16 0.69 -3.93
CA ARG A 124 2.53 1.84 -4.75
C ARG A 124 1.61 3.03 -4.55
N THR A 125 2.16 4.22 -4.71
CA THR A 125 1.38 5.46 -4.84
C THR A 125 1.53 5.99 -6.25
N PRO A 126 0.47 6.59 -6.84
CA PRO A 126 0.56 7.19 -8.16
C PRO A 126 1.66 8.26 -8.22
N PRO A 127 2.25 8.50 -9.41
CA PRO A 127 3.17 9.61 -9.60
C PRO A 127 2.46 10.94 -9.38
N ALA A 128 3.21 12.00 -9.11
CA ALA A 128 2.66 13.29 -8.68
C ALA A 128 1.70 13.94 -9.70
N TRP A 129 1.86 13.63 -10.99
CA TRP A 129 1.01 14.14 -12.05
C TRP A 129 -0.33 13.40 -12.16
N ALA A 130 -0.45 12.20 -11.60
CA ALA A 130 -1.70 11.47 -11.56
C ALA A 130 -2.52 12.00 -10.38
N ALA A 131 -3.77 12.43 -10.62
CA ALA A 131 -4.67 12.97 -9.61
C ALA A 131 -5.14 11.87 -8.62
N GLY A 132 -4.24 11.39 -7.78
CA GLY A 132 -4.41 10.20 -6.94
C GLY A 132 -3.75 10.31 -5.56
N GLY A 133 -3.75 11.50 -4.95
CA GLY A 133 -3.03 11.78 -3.70
C GLY A 133 -3.42 10.95 -2.47
N GLN A 134 -4.47 10.13 -2.54
CA GLN A 134 -4.89 9.18 -1.50
C GLN A 134 -5.02 7.74 -2.01
N ARG A 135 -4.68 7.47 -3.28
CA ARG A 135 -4.73 6.14 -3.89
C ARG A 135 -3.50 5.35 -3.54
N ILE A 136 -3.72 4.08 -3.27
CA ILE A 136 -2.68 3.10 -2.95
C ILE A 136 -3.01 1.86 -3.78
N SER A 137 -2.04 1.33 -4.53
CA SER A 137 -2.21 0.03 -5.17
C SER A 137 -1.39 -1.04 -4.50
N LEU A 138 -1.91 -2.28 -4.50
CA LEU A 138 -1.25 -3.48 -4.01
C LEU A 138 -1.01 -4.41 -5.21
N ALA A 139 0.24 -4.76 -5.48
CA ALA A 139 0.61 -5.51 -6.69
C ALA A 139 1.74 -6.51 -6.43
N LEU A 140 1.96 -7.42 -7.38
CA LEU A 140 3.19 -8.21 -7.46
C LEU A 140 4.18 -7.54 -8.43
N TRP A 141 5.47 -7.59 -8.11
CA TRP A 141 6.54 -7.04 -8.93
C TRP A 141 7.74 -7.99 -8.95
N ASP A 142 8.15 -8.42 -10.13
CA ASP A 142 9.21 -9.41 -10.36
C ASP A 142 10.52 -8.78 -10.88
N GLY A 143 10.68 -7.47 -10.71
CA GLY A 143 11.87 -6.74 -11.17
C GLY A 143 11.85 -6.39 -12.66
N HIS A 144 10.97 -6.99 -13.47
CA HIS A 144 10.79 -6.61 -14.86
C HIS A 144 9.76 -5.47 -14.91
N ALA A 145 10.20 -4.26 -15.28
CA ALA A 145 9.25 -3.22 -15.62
C ALA A 145 8.48 -3.70 -16.86
N PRO A 146 7.12 -3.72 -16.87
CA PRO A 146 6.44 -3.59 -18.14
C PRO A 146 6.93 -2.26 -18.71
N GLY A 147 7.51 -2.29 -19.90
CA GLY A 147 7.94 -1.07 -20.60
C GLY A 147 6.85 -0.01 -20.50
N ALA A 148 7.26 1.23 -20.25
CA ALA A 148 6.38 2.39 -20.16
C ALA A 148 5.30 2.34 -21.27
N GLY A 149 4.07 1.95 -20.92
CA GLY A 149 3.06 1.72 -21.95
C GLY A 149 1.72 1.11 -21.55
N ALA A 150 1.57 0.41 -20.42
CA ALA A 150 0.33 -0.32 -20.15
C ALA A 150 -0.13 -0.26 -18.69
N ALA A 151 -0.46 0.94 -18.22
CA ALA A 151 -1.51 1.13 -17.22
C ALA A 151 -2.01 2.57 -17.38
N ARG A 152 -2.93 2.76 -18.34
CA ARG A 152 -3.75 3.97 -18.35
C ARG A 152 -4.61 3.94 -17.10
N HIS A 153 -4.17 4.68 -16.09
CA HIS A 153 -5.08 5.13 -15.04
C HIS A 153 -6.18 5.97 -15.72
N PRO A 154 -7.47 5.68 -15.50
CA PRO A 154 -8.51 6.67 -15.73
C PRO A 154 -8.32 7.87 -14.79
#